data_AF-A0A1H6QVI7-F1
#
_entry.id   AF-A0A1H6QVI7-F1
#
_cell.length_a   1.000
_cell.length_b   1.000
_cell.length_c   1.000
_cell.angle_alpha   90.00
_cell.angle_beta   90.00
_cell.angle_gamma   90.00
#
_symmetry.space_group_name_H-M   'P 1'
#
loop_
_entity.id
_entity.type
_entity.pdbx_description
1 polymer ?
#
loop_
_entity_poly.entity_id
_entity_poly.type
_entity_poly.pdbx_seq_one_letter_code
_entity_poly.pdbx_strand_id
1 'polypeptide(L)'
;MFDKMFTDLQSSMKTFQPFQDLLNTNNKPLQPVAELMVLQARTIEKLITQQAHFYTECTEAMAQQVKTVAEMKDISSLQEAQYTFVQEMQERVGNLLKQNLDIMNEAKESATSELEAAKTRAQASKAS
;
A
#
# COMPACT_ATOMS: atom_id res chain seq x y z
N MET A 1 -8.42 9.26 12.71
CA MET A 1 -7.72 9.29 11.40
C MET A 1 -7.67 7.89 10.78
N PHE A 2 -7.16 6.90 11.51
CA PHE A 2 -7.21 5.49 11.12
C PHE A 2 -8.60 4.95 10.81
N ASP A 3 -9.59 5.21 11.66
CA ASP A 3 -10.98 4.77 11.42
C ASP A 3 -11.54 5.31 10.11
N LYS A 4 -11.19 6.56 9.78
CA LYS A 4 -11.59 7.18 8.52
C LYS A 4 -10.89 6.52 7.33
N MET A 5 -9.58 6.27 7.42
CA MET A 5 -8.83 5.56 6.37
C MET A 5 -9.40 4.15 6.13
N PHE A 6 -9.75 3.43 7.19
CA PHE A 6 -10.33 2.09 7.10
C PHE A 6 -11.75 2.11 6.51
N THR A 7 -12.56 3.10 6.89
CA THR A 7 -13.90 3.32 6.34
C THR A 7 -13.86 3.69 4.86
N ASP A 8 -12.92 4.56 4.47
CA ASP A 8 -12.70 4.98 3.08
C ASP A 8 -12.19 3.80 2.23
N LEU A 9 -11.32 2.94 2.80
CA LEU A 9 -10.88 1.70 2.17
C LEU A 9 -12.02 0.72 1.95
N GLN A 10 -12.86 0.48 2.97
CA GLN A 10 -14.02 -0.41 2.86
C GLN A 10 -15.02 0.11 1.81
N SER A 11 -15.22 1.42 1.76
CA SER A 11 -16.08 2.08 0.76
C SER A 11 -15.50 1.96 -0.65
N SER A 12 -14.18 2.10 -0.79
CA SER A 12 -13.47 1.89 -2.05
C SER A 12 -13.62 0.44 -2.51
N MET A 13 -13.40 -0.56 -1.64
CA MET A 13 -13.60 -1.97 -1.98
C MET A 13 -15.02 -2.27 -2.49
N LYS A 14 -16.06 -1.71 -1.84
CA LYS A 14 -17.45 -1.82 -2.31
C LYS A 14 -17.64 -1.23 -3.70
N THR A 15 -16.93 -0.15 -4.03
CA THR A 15 -16.96 0.48 -5.35
C THR A 15 -16.37 -0.42 -6.44
N PHE A 16 -15.41 -1.29 -6.08
CA PHE A 16 -14.78 -2.24 -7.00
C PHE A 16 -15.46 -3.61 -7.06
N GLN A 17 -16.40 -3.91 -6.16
CA GLN A 17 -17.15 -5.17 -6.12
C GLN A 17 -17.79 -5.54 -7.48
N PRO A 18 -18.44 -4.61 -8.21
CA PRO A 18 -19.03 -4.93 -9.51
C PRO A 18 -18.00 -5.39 -10.56
N PHE A 19 -16.75 -4.91 -10.46
CA PHE A 19 -15.68 -5.35 -11.36
C PHE A 19 -15.18 -6.75 -11.01
N GLN A 20 -15.13 -7.12 -9.73
CA GLN A 20 -14.89 -8.52 -9.33
C GLN A 20 -16.00 -9.43 -9.85
N ASP A 21 -17.26 -9.02 -9.73
CA ASP A 21 -18.39 -9.81 -10.22
C ASP A 21 -18.35 -9.97 -11.74
N LEU A 22 -17.91 -8.94 -12.46
CA LEU A 22 -17.67 -9.00 -13.91
C LEU A 22 -16.56 -9.98 -14.32
N LEU A 23 -15.55 -10.20 -13.47
CA LEU A 23 -14.55 -11.27 -13.70
C LEU A 23 -15.14 -12.67 -13.49
N ASN A 24 -16.11 -12.79 -12.59
CA ASN A 24 -16.76 -14.06 -12.27
C ASN A 24 -17.83 -14.45 -13.32
N THR A 25 -18.40 -13.46 -14.01
CA THR A 25 -19.24 -13.70 -15.19
C THR A 25 -18.36 -13.75 -16.44
N ASN A 26 -18.49 -14.77 -17.30
CA ASN A 26 -17.69 -14.96 -18.54
C ASN A 26 -17.88 -13.89 -19.64
N ASN A 27 -18.09 -12.61 -19.30
CA ASN A 27 -18.25 -11.49 -20.20
C ASN A 27 -16.89 -11.02 -20.76
N LYS A 28 -16.42 -11.75 -21.77
CA LYS A 28 -15.13 -11.56 -22.46
C LYS A 28 -14.74 -10.11 -22.85
N PRO A 29 -15.65 -9.23 -23.32
CA PRO A 29 -15.23 -7.91 -23.80
C PRO A 29 -14.88 -6.91 -22.68
N LEU A 30 -15.43 -7.07 -21.47
CA LEU A 30 -15.18 -6.15 -20.34
C LEU A 30 -14.13 -6.67 -19.35
N GLN A 31 -13.72 -7.93 -19.50
CA GLN A 31 -12.80 -8.61 -18.60
C GLN A 31 -11.46 -7.86 -18.42
N PRO A 32 -10.78 -7.35 -19.46
CA PRO A 32 -9.51 -6.63 -19.27
C PRO A 32 -9.64 -5.34 -18.46
N VAL A 33 -10.76 -4.62 -18.63
CA VAL A 33 -11.03 -3.40 -17.86
C VAL A 33 -11.31 -3.75 -16.40
N ALA A 34 -12.06 -4.82 -16.15
CA ALA A 34 -12.30 -5.33 -14.81
C ALA A 34 -11.00 -5.81 -14.12
N GLU A 35 -10.10 -6.50 -14.84
CA GLU A 35 -8.80 -6.95 -14.34
C GLU A 35 -7.94 -5.75 -13.87
N LEU A 36 -7.87 -4.69 -14.69
CA LEU A 36 -7.14 -3.46 -14.34
C LEU A 36 -7.74 -2.70 -13.16
N MET A 37 -9.07 -2.61 -13.07
CA MET A 37 -9.75 -1.94 -11.95
C MET A 37 -9.53 -2.68 -10.63
N VAL A 38 -9.60 -4.02 -10.66
CA VAL A 38 -9.30 -4.85 -9.48
C VAL A 38 -7.83 -4.74 -9.08
N LEU A 39 -6.91 -4.68 -10.04
CA LEU A 39 -5.50 -4.45 -9.76
C LEU A 39 -5.27 -3.10 -9.07
N GLN A 40 -5.87 -2.02 -9.59
CA GLN A 40 -5.77 -0.69 -8.99
C GLN A 40 -6.32 -0.66 -7.56
N ALA A 41 -7.45 -1.33 -7.32
CA ALA A 41 -8.04 -1.45 -5.99
C ALA A 41 -7.08 -2.12 -4.99
N ARG A 42 -6.46 -3.24 -5.39
CA ARG A 42 -5.47 -3.94 -4.55
C ARG A 42 -4.22 -3.11 -4.28
N THR A 43 -3.74 -2.36 -5.27
CA THR A 43 -2.60 -1.45 -5.08
C THR A 43 -2.92 -0.36 -4.07
N ILE A 44 -4.10 0.26 -4.16
CA ILE A 44 -4.55 1.29 -3.21
C ILE A 44 -4.68 0.69 -1.80
N GLU A 45 -5.25 -0.50 -1.67
CA GLU A 45 -5.36 -1.21 -0.40
C GLU A 45 -4.00 -1.45 0.24
N LYS A 46 -3.02 -1.92 -0.53
CA LYS A 46 -1.63 -2.11 -0.07
C LYS A 46 -1.02 -0.79 0.42
N LEU A 47 -1.15 0.29 -0.36
CA LEU A 47 -0.60 1.61 0.01
C LEU A 47 -1.22 2.17 1.29
N ILE A 48 -2.55 2.08 1.43
CA ILE A 48 -3.26 2.54 2.64
C ILE A 48 -2.83 1.72 3.85
N THR A 49 -2.71 0.40 3.68
CA THR A 49 -2.26 -0.50 4.75
C THR A 49 -0.85 -0.16 5.21
N GLN A 50 0.08 0.09 4.28
CA GLN A 50 1.45 0.51 4.63
C GLN A 50 1.46 1.87 5.34
N GLN A 51 0.68 2.83 4.85
CA GLN A 51 0.61 4.14 5.48
C GLN A 51 0.04 4.06 6.91
N ALA A 52 -0.98 3.22 7.13
CA ALA A 52 -1.52 2.94 8.44
C ALA A 52 -0.46 2.30 9.35
N HIS A 53 0.25 1.27 8.88
CA HIS A 53 1.30 0.61 9.65
C HIS A 53 2.39 1.60 10.10
N PHE A 54 2.87 2.44 9.17
CA PHE A 54 3.86 3.47 9.46
C PHE A 54 3.39 4.46 10.56
N TYR A 55 2.14 4.90 10.52
CA TYR A 55 1.60 5.79 11.55
C TYR A 55 1.56 5.12 12.93
N THR A 56 1.22 3.83 12.99
CA THR A 56 1.23 3.06 14.24
C THR A 56 2.64 2.98 14.79
N GLU A 57 3.60 2.59 13.95
CA GLU A 57 5.02 2.51 14.33
C GLU A 57 5.57 3.86 14.82
N CYS A 58 5.23 4.96 14.15
CA CYS A 58 5.64 6.30 14.58
C CYS A 58 5.07 6.67 15.95
N THR A 59 3.80 6.32 16.21
CA THR A 59 3.15 6.59 17.48
C THR A 59 3.79 5.78 18.60
N GLU A 60 4.10 4.50 18.34
CA GLU A 60 4.80 3.63 19.27
C GLU A 60 6.23 4.11 19.56
N ALA A 61 6.97 4.51 18.51
CA ALA A 61 8.32 5.05 18.65
C ALA A 61 8.33 6.35 19.48
N MET A 62 7.36 7.25 19.26
CA MET A 62 7.21 8.46 20.07
C MET A 62 6.87 8.12 21.54
N ALA A 63 5.94 7.19 21.77
CA ALA A 63 5.57 6.77 23.12
C ALA A 63 6.78 6.15 23.86
N GLN A 64 7.61 5.38 23.14
CA GLN A 64 8.83 4.81 23.69
C GLN A 64 9.86 5.91 24.00
N GLN A 65 10.05 6.87 23.09
CA GLN A 65 10.99 7.98 23.30
C GLN A 65 10.62 8.82 24.51
N VAL A 66 9.32 9.08 24.74
CA VAL A 66 8.85 9.80 25.93
C VAL A 66 9.23 9.05 27.21
N LYS A 67 9.08 7.71 27.25
CA LYS A 67 9.50 6.90 28.41
C LYS A 67 11.00 6.97 28.62
N THR A 68 11.77 6.76 27.55
CA THR A 68 13.25 6.82 27.58
C THR A 68 13.74 8.16 28.13
N VAL A 69 13.20 9.27 27.62
CA VAL A 69 13.57 10.63 28.04
C VAL A 69 13.13 10.92 29.49
N ALA A 70 11.96 10.42 29.92
CA ALA A 70 11.45 10.65 31.27
C ALA A 70 12.29 9.97 32.37
N GLU A 71 12.98 8.87 32.04
CA GLU A 71 13.80 8.11 32.97
C GLU A 71 15.27 8.59 33.02
N MET A 72 15.68 9.42 32.05
CA MET A 72 17.05 9.90 31.92
C MET A 72 17.31 11.17 32.75
N LYS A 73 18.42 11.18 33.49
CA LYS A 73 18.85 12.30 34.35
C LYS A 73 20.09 13.03 33.84
N ASP A 74 20.82 12.46 32.89
CA ASP A 74 22.05 13.02 32.33
C ASP A 74 21.79 13.62 30.94
N ILE A 75 22.33 14.83 30.71
CA ILE A 75 22.13 15.60 29.47
C ILE A 75 22.79 14.91 28.27
N SER A 76 23.93 14.27 28.45
CA SER A 76 24.66 13.56 27.38
C SER A 76 23.87 12.35 26.92
N SER A 77 23.30 11.59 27.87
CA SER A 77 22.43 10.45 27.56
C SER A 77 21.14 10.86 26.86
N LEU A 78 20.56 12.02 27.22
CA LEU A 78 19.41 12.59 26.51
C LEU A 78 19.74 12.94 25.06
N GLN A 79 20.93 13.48 24.82
CA GLN A 79 21.37 13.88 23.49
C GLN A 79 21.60 12.66 22.58
N GLU A 80 22.21 11.60 23.12
CA GLU A 80 22.36 10.31 22.45
C GLU A 80 20.99 9.68 22.14
N ALA A 81 20.08 9.65 23.12
CA ALA A 81 18.72 9.13 22.92
C ALA A 81 17.95 9.88 21.84
N GLN A 82 18.11 11.21 21.74
CA GLN A 82 17.48 11.96 20.64
C GLN A 82 18.14 11.73 19.29
N TYR A 83 19.46 11.58 19.26
CA TYR A 83 20.17 11.26 18.03
C TYR A 83 19.72 9.91 17.47
N THR A 84 19.68 8.88 18.32
CA THR A 84 19.20 7.54 17.95
C THR A 84 17.75 7.58 17.48
N PHE A 85 16.87 8.28 18.19
CA PHE A 85 15.47 8.43 17.77
C PHE A 85 15.34 9.07 16.38
N VAL A 86 16.14 10.11 16.07
CA VAL A 86 16.14 10.74 14.75
C VAL A 86 16.64 9.78 13.66
N GLN A 87 17.69 8.99 13.93
CA GLN A 87 18.19 8.00 12.98
C GLN A 87 17.14 6.91 12.69
N GLU A 88 16.50 6.38 13.73
CA GLU A 88 15.43 5.39 13.57
C GLU A 88 14.24 5.95 12.78
N MET A 89 13.87 7.22 13.02
CA MET A 89 12.81 7.88 12.24
C MET A 89 13.18 8.05 10.77
N GLN A 90 14.44 8.40 10.46
CA GLN A 90 14.91 8.47 9.07
C GLN A 90 14.84 7.11 8.38
N GLU A 91 15.26 6.04 9.08
CA GLU A 91 15.19 4.68 8.55
C GLU A 91 13.74 4.24 8.29
N ARG A 92 12.82 4.51 9.21
CA ARG A 92 11.38 4.21 9.02
C ARG A 92 10.80 4.90 7.79
N VAL A 93 11.09 6.18 7.60
CA VAL A 93 10.63 6.93 6.41
C VAL A 93 11.26 6.37 5.13
N GLY A 94 12.55 6.05 5.16
CA GLY A 94 13.24 5.43 4.02
C GLY A 94 12.64 4.08 3.63
N ASN A 95 12.32 3.25 4.63
CA ASN A 95 11.68 1.95 4.44
C ASN A 95 10.26 2.09 3.86
N LEU A 96 9.46 3.04 4.37
CA LEU A 96 8.13 3.33 3.80
C LEU A 96 8.22 3.73 2.33
N LEU A 97 9.16 4.62 1.98
CA LEU A 97 9.37 5.04 0.60
C LEU A 97 9.71 3.85 -0.30
N LYS A 98 10.64 2.99 0.14
CA LYS A 98 11.03 1.79 -0.59
C LYS A 98 9.84 0.85 -0.82
N GLN A 99 9.08 0.55 0.24
CA GLN A 99 7.89 -0.30 0.15
C GLN A 99 6.83 0.27 -0.80
N ASN A 100 6.60 1.58 -0.79
CA ASN A 100 5.67 2.23 -1.71
C ASN A 100 6.14 2.11 -3.17
N LEU A 101 7.44 2.29 -3.43
CA LEU A 101 8.01 2.10 -4.77
C LEU A 101 7.88 0.64 -5.23
N ASP A 102 8.11 -0.33 -4.35
CA ASP A 102 7.96 -1.76 -4.65
C ASP A 102 6.50 -2.09 -5.00
N ILE A 103 5.53 -1.61 -4.21
CA ILE A 103 4.09 -1.77 -4.49
C ILE A 103 3.70 -1.18 -5.85
N MET A 104 4.23 0.01 -6.19
CA MET A 104 3.95 0.66 -7.47
C MET A 104 4.59 -0.09 -8.65
N ASN A 105 5.81 -0.62 -8.47
CA ASN A 105 6.47 -1.43 -9.48
C ASN A 105 5.72 -2.74 -9.74
N GLU A 106 5.31 -3.45 -8.68
CA GLU A 106 4.47 -4.65 -8.79
C GLU A 106 3.16 -4.36 -9.56
N ALA A 107 2.51 -3.24 -9.25
CA ALA A 107 1.28 -2.83 -9.93
C ALA A 107 1.52 -2.56 -11.42
N LYS A 108 2.62 -1.88 -11.77
CA LYS A 108 3.01 -1.61 -13.16
C LYS A 108 3.29 -2.89 -13.93
N GLU A 109 4.03 -3.82 -13.35
CA GLU A 109 4.35 -5.11 -13.96
C GLU A 109 3.09 -5.95 -14.18
N SER A 110 2.21 -6.00 -13.17
CA SER A 110 0.94 -6.70 -13.26
C SER A 110 0.03 -6.11 -14.34
N ALA A 111 -0.08 -4.78 -14.42
CA ALA A 111 -0.88 -4.11 -15.45
C ALA A 111 -0.34 -4.38 -16.87
N THR A 112 0.99 -4.38 -17.02
CA THR A 112 1.64 -4.70 -18.30
C THR A 112 1.36 -6.14 -18.71
N SER A 113 1.42 -7.08 -17.76
CA SER A 113 1.13 -8.49 -17.99
C SER A 113 -0.33 -8.71 -18.42
N GLU A 114 -1.30 -8.09 -17.74
CA GLU A 114 -2.71 -8.20 -18.10
C GLU A 114 -3.01 -7.59 -19.49
N LEU A 115 -2.35 -6.48 -19.84
CA LEU A 115 -2.50 -5.88 -21.16
C LEU A 115 -1.98 -6.78 -22.28
N GLU A 116 -0.80 -7.39 -22.10
CA GLU A 116 -0.28 -8.35 -23.08
C GLU A 116 -1.16 -9.61 -23.14
N ALA A 117 -1.65 -10.11 -22.01
CA ALA A 117 -2.59 -11.22 -21.99
C ALA A 117 -3.89 -10.89 -22.74
N ALA A 118 -4.46 -9.71 -22.53
CA ALA A 118 -5.65 -9.23 -23.24
C ALA A 118 -5.42 -9.14 -24.76
N LYS A 119 -4.25 -8.65 -25.17
CA LYS A 119 -3.84 -8.57 -26.58
C LYS A 119 -3.70 -9.96 -27.21
N THR A 120 -3.11 -10.93 -26.50
CA THR A 120 -3.05 -12.33 -26.96
C THR A 120 -4.44 -12.94 -27.09
N ARG A 121 -5.34 -12.74 -26.10
CA ARG A 121 -6.74 -13.22 -26.16
C ARG A 121 -7.49 -12.62 -27.35
N ALA A 122 -7.31 -11.32 -27.62
CA ALA A 122 -7.94 -10.63 -28.75
C ALA A 122 -7.45 -11.17 -30.11
N GLN A 123 -6.14 -11.42 -30.24
CA GLN A 123 -5.56 -12.02 -31.45
C GLN A 123 -6.06 -13.45 -31.69
N ALA A 124 -6.16 -14.27 -30.65
CA ALA A 124 -6.70 -15.63 -30.75
C ALA A 124 -8.19 -15.63 -31.19
N SER A 125 -9.00 -14.68 -30.70
CA SER A 125 -10.42 -14.57 -31.09
C SER A 125 -10.65 -14.13 -32.54
N LYS A 126 -9.65 -13.47 -33.17
CA LYS A 126 -9.71 -13.06 -34.58
C LYS A 126 -9.26 -14.16 -35.54
N ALA A 127 -8.60 -15.21 -35.03
CA ALA A 127 -8.07 -16.33 -35.83
C ALA A 127 -8.99 -17.56 -35.84
N SER A 128 -10.06 -17.55 -35.02
CA SER A 128 -11.15 -18.55 -34.97
C SER A 128 -12.37 -18.07 -35.73
#